data_AF-A0A9W9RM06-F1
#
_entry.id   AF-A0A9W9RM06-F1
#
_cell.length_a   1.000
_cell.length_b   1.000
_cell.length_c   1.000
_cell.angle_alpha   90.00
_cell.angle_beta   90.00
_cell.angle_gamma   90.00
#
_symmetry.space_group_name_H-M   'P 1'
#
loop_
_entity.id
_entity.type
_entity.pdbx_description
1 polymer ?
#
loop_
_entity_poly.entity_id
_entity_poly.type
_entity_poly.pdbx_seq_one_letter_code
_entity_poly.pdbx_strand_id
1 'polypeptide(L)'
;MATTSKRMKNEFLCILPDKPNVLELRKKVKGGHYEGIQPLIADGKLVDGGAIFEQHPEEGKDAKFLGSVVVYRGENIDEVREIINKDIYATSGVWDLENVKIYPYVPAVRQPI
;
A
#
# COMPACT_ATOMS: atom_id res chain seq x y z
N MET A 1 -11.08 -34.44 11.07
CA MET A 1 -10.66 -33.04 11.32
C MET A 1 -11.05 -32.22 10.13
N ALA A 2 -12.04 -31.33 10.26
CA ALA A 2 -12.44 -30.46 9.17
C ALA A 2 -11.31 -29.45 8.93
N THR A 3 -10.71 -29.49 7.75
CA THR A 3 -9.85 -28.41 7.27
C THR A 3 -10.73 -27.18 7.11
N THR A 4 -10.64 -26.25 8.05
CA THR A 4 -11.22 -24.91 7.88
C THR A 4 -10.54 -24.29 6.68
N SER A 5 -11.21 -24.32 5.52
CA SER A 5 -10.83 -23.49 4.38
C SER A 5 -10.82 -22.05 4.89
N LYS A 6 -9.62 -21.46 5.03
CA LYS A 6 -9.47 -20.02 5.31
C LYS A 6 -10.12 -19.33 4.13
N ARG A 7 -11.35 -18.83 4.31
CA ARG A 7 -12.08 -18.11 3.26
C ARG A 7 -11.13 -17.05 2.73
N MET A 8 -10.82 -17.13 1.44
CA MET A 8 -9.98 -16.13 0.77
C MET A 8 -10.62 -14.77 1.02
N LYS A 9 -9.92 -13.90 1.75
CA LYS A 9 -10.37 -12.53 2.00
C LYS A 9 -10.46 -11.77 0.66
N ASN A 10 -11.42 -10.86 0.56
CA ASN A 10 -11.59 -10.02 -0.62
C ASN A 10 -10.39 -9.10 -0.78
N GLU A 11 -10.08 -8.72 -2.01
CA GLU A 11 -8.99 -7.81 -2.32
C GLU A 11 -9.50 -6.39 -2.55
N PHE A 12 -8.68 -5.41 -2.17
CA PHE A 12 -8.98 -4.00 -2.26
C PHE A 12 -7.81 -3.24 -2.87
N LEU A 13 -8.07 -2.54 -3.97
CA LEU A 13 -7.13 -1.62 -4.60
C LEU A 13 -7.15 -0.30 -3.82
N CYS A 14 -5.99 0.07 -3.28
CA CYS A 14 -5.81 1.28 -2.50
C CYS A 14 -4.88 2.25 -3.23
N ILE A 15 -5.37 3.46 -3.49
CA ILE A 15 -4.57 4.58 -4.01
C ILE A 15 -4.36 5.54 -2.85
N LEU A 16 -3.09 5.76 -2.50
CA LEU A 16 -2.64 6.45 -1.30
C LEU A 16 -1.79 7.66 -1.73
N PRO A 17 -2.40 8.84 -1.98
CA PRO A 17 -1.64 10.02 -2.39
C PRO A 17 -0.65 10.44 -1.31
N ASP A 18 0.50 10.97 -1.70
CA ASP A 18 1.37 11.70 -0.77
C ASP A 18 0.82 13.12 -0.56
N LYS A 19 1.04 13.68 0.64
CA LYS A 19 0.82 15.10 0.87
C LYS A 19 1.83 15.96 0.09
N PRO A 20 1.53 17.24 -0.19
CA PRO A 20 2.51 18.16 -0.77
C PRO A 20 3.77 18.29 0.09
N ASN A 21 4.94 18.38 -0.55
CA ASN A 21 6.23 18.68 0.09
C ASN A 21 6.72 17.66 1.14
N VAL A 22 6.35 16.37 1.03
CA VAL A 22 6.76 15.32 1.97
C VAL A 22 7.91 14.42 1.50
N LEU A 23 8.59 14.76 0.40
CA LEU A 23 9.64 13.91 -0.20
C LEU A 23 10.72 13.48 0.81
N GLU A 24 11.27 14.44 1.55
CA GLU A 24 12.35 14.16 2.52
C GLU A 24 11.86 13.32 3.70
N LEU A 25 10.62 13.56 4.15
CA LEU A 25 9.99 12.72 5.18
C LEU A 25 9.78 11.30 4.68
N ARG A 26 9.25 11.13 3.46
CA ARG A 26 9.06 9.84 2.81
C ARG A 26 10.37 9.07 2.73
N LYS A 27 11.44 9.70 2.25
CA LYS A 27 12.79 9.10 2.21
C LYS A 27 13.26 8.66 3.60
N LYS A 28 13.07 9.52 4.62
CA LYS A 28 13.48 9.25 6.01
C LYS A 28 12.78 8.04 6.62
N VAL A 29 11.46 7.88 6.41
CA VAL A 29 10.67 6.80 7.04
C VAL A 29 10.49 5.57 6.15
N LYS A 30 10.99 5.60 4.91
CA LYS A 30 10.90 4.51 3.92
C LYS A 30 11.39 3.16 4.47
N GLY A 31 12.46 3.15 5.25
CA GLY A 31 12.96 1.92 5.89
C GLY A 31 11.91 1.29 6.80
N GLY A 32 11.33 2.07 7.71
CA GLY A 32 10.26 1.60 8.61
C GLY A 32 8.98 1.19 7.87
N HIS A 33 8.66 1.82 6.73
CA HIS A 33 7.55 1.39 5.89
C HIS A 33 7.77 -0.03 5.38
N TYR A 34 8.96 -0.31 4.83
CA TYR A 34 9.28 -1.66 4.37
C TYR A 34 9.24 -2.69 5.51
N GLU A 35 9.80 -2.36 6.67
CA GLU A 35 9.74 -3.24 7.85
C GLU A 35 8.29 -3.54 8.26
N GLY A 36 7.43 -2.52 8.26
CA GLY A 36 6.00 -2.66 8.62
C GLY A 36 5.19 -3.51 7.65
N ILE A 37 5.53 -3.49 6.35
CA ILE A 37 4.80 -4.28 5.35
C ILE A 37 5.28 -5.73 5.22
N GLN A 38 6.51 -6.08 5.63
CA GLN A 38 7.03 -7.46 5.55
C GLN A 38 6.09 -8.50 6.22
N PRO A 39 5.59 -8.28 7.45
CA PRO A 39 4.64 -9.21 8.07
C PRO A 39 3.31 -9.31 7.33
N LEU A 40 2.85 -8.22 6.70
CA LEU A 40 1.60 -8.21 5.93
C LEU A 40 1.74 -9.02 4.64
N ILE A 41 2.91 -8.96 3.99
CA ILE A 41 3.26 -9.80 2.84
C ILE A 41 3.29 -11.27 3.27
N ALA A 42 3.95 -11.58 4.38
CA ALA A 42 4.06 -12.95 4.90
C ALA A 42 2.69 -13.56 5.28
N ASP A 43 1.76 -12.77 5.82
CA ASP A 43 0.38 -13.20 6.13
C ASP A 43 -0.54 -13.20 4.89
N GLY A 44 -0.04 -12.80 3.72
CA GLY A 44 -0.81 -12.70 2.48
C GLY A 44 -1.87 -11.59 2.49
N LYS A 45 -1.72 -10.61 3.38
CA LYS A 45 -2.57 -9.42 3.50
C LYS A 45 -2.18 -8.31 2.55
N LEU A 46 -0.91 -8.15 2.22
CA LEU A 46 -0.43 -7.23 1.16
C LEU A 46 0.06 -8.10 0.00
N VAL A 47 -0.61 -8.01 -1.15
CA VAL A 47 -0.40 -8.95 -2.27
C VAL A 47 0.17 -8.30 -3.52
N ASP A 48 0.15 -6.97 -3.58
CA ASP A 48 0.78 -6.16 -4.61
C ASP A 48 1.00 -4.74 -4.07
N GLY A 49 2.04 -4.03 -4.53
CA GLY A 49 2.31 -2.67 -4.08
C GLY A 49 3.45 -1.97 -4.81
N GLY A 50 3.32 -0.66 -4.97
CA GLY A 50 4.31 0.18 -5.66
C GLY A 50 4.15 1.66 -5.38
N ALA A 51 5.18 2.43 -5.70
CA ALA A 51 5.14 3.88 -5.66
C ALA A 51 4.59 4.45 -6.97
N ILE A 52 3.78 5.51 -6.88
CA ILE A 52 3.30 6.28 -8.02
C ILE A 52 4.25 7.47 -8.19
N PHE A 53 4.66 7.74 -9.43
CA PHE A 53 5.55 8.84 -9.76
C PHE A 53 4.95 9.74 -10.85
N GLU A 54 5.30 11.03 -10.85
CA GLU A 54 4.97 11.94 -11.96
C GLU A 54 5.64 11.53 -13.27
N GLN A 55 6.85 10.99 -13.16
CA GLN A 55 7.68 10.48 -14.25
C GLN A 55 8.51 9.32 -13.71
N HIS A 56 8.94 8.41 -14.58
CA HIS A 56 9.84 7.33 -14.14
C HIS A 56 11.11 7.91 -13.49
N PRO A 57 11.54 7.36 -12.32
CA PRO A 57 12.77 7.79 -11.69
C PRO A 57 13.98 7.59 -12.61
N GLU A 58 14.89 8.55 -12.60
CA GLU A 58 16.15 8.52 -13.34
C GLU A 58 17.32 8.53 -12.36
N GLU A 59 18.42 7.87 -12.72
CA GLU A 59 19.62 7.83 -11.89
C GLU A 59 20.20 9.23 -11.68
N GLY A 60 20.58 9.54 -10.44
CA GLY A 60 21.12 10.85 -10.08
C GLY A 60 20.09 11.99 -9.98
N LYS A 61 18.80 11.73 -10.19
CA LYS A 61 17.73 12.71 -10.01
C LYS A 61 16.83 12.34 -8.84
N ASP A 62 16.26 13.36 -8.20
CA ASP A 62 15.24 13.15 -7.19
C ASP A 62 13.97 12.53 -7.80
N ALA A 63 13.49 11.46 -7.17
CA ALA A 63 12.25 10.82 -7.59
C ALA A 63 11.04 11.68 -7.19
N LYS A 64 10.17 11.96 -8.17
CA LYS A 64 8.96 12.76 -7.99
C LYS A 64 7.77 11.87 -7.65
N PHE A 65 7.59 11.61 -6.37
CA PHE A 65 6.52 10.77 -5.86
C PHE A 65 5.16 11.48 -5.89
N LEU A 66 4.13 10.75 -6.31
CA LEU A 66 2.72 11.14 -6.19
C LEU A 66 1.98 10.37 -5.08
N GLY A 67 2.52 9.22 -4.66
CA GLY A 67 1.87 8.38 -3.67
C GLY A 67 2.30 6.92 -3.75
N SER A 68 1.38 6.05 -3.34
CA SER A 68 1.51 4.60 -3.42
C SER A 68 0.23 3.97 -3.96
N VAL A 69 0.38 2.83 -4.63
CA VAL A 69 -0.71 1.90 -4.88
C VAL A 69 -0.41 0.63 -4.09
N VAL A 70 -1.41 0.10 -3.40
CA VAL A 70 -1.28 -1.15 -2.64
C VAL A 70 -2.56 -1.95 -2.79
N VAL A 71 -2.44 -3.26 -2.97
CA VAL A 71 -3.57 -4.19 -2.93
C VAL A 71 -3.54 -4.96 -1.62
N TYR A 72 -4.55 -4.71 -0.78
CA TYR A 72 -4.71 -5.40 0.50
C TYR A 72 -5.83 -6.45 0.43
N ARG A 73 -5.69 -7.52 1.21
CA ARG A 73 -6.77 -8.46 1.51
C ARG A 73 -7.41 -8.13 2.85
N GLY A 74 -8.74 -8.05 2.87
CA GLY A 74 -9.53 -7.74 4.06
C GLY A 74 -10.94 -8.33 3.99
N GLU A 75 -11.64 -8.35 5.12
CA GLU A 75 -13.05 -8.73 5.18
C GLU A 75 -13.95 -7.61 4.64
N ASN A 76 -13.56 -6.37 4.88
CA ASN A 76 -14.27 -5.16 4.48
C ASN A 76 -13.28 -3.97 4.35
N ILE A 77 -13.80 -2.83 3.89
CA ILE A 77 -13.00 -1.60 3.70
C ILE A 77 -12.43 -1.08 5.02
N ASP A 78 -13.12 -1.25 6.15
CA ASP A 78 -12.69 -0.71 7.42
C ASP A 78 -11.47 -1.45 7.98
N GLU A 79 -11.40 -2.80 7.83
CA GLU A 79 -10.18 -3.56 8.12
C GLU A 79 -8.99 -3.05 7.27
N VAL A 80 -9.23 -2.77 5.99
CA VAL A 80 -8.17 -2.24 5.10
C VAL A 80 -7.74 -0.83 5.52
N ARG A 81 -8.67 0.04 5.92
CA ARG A 81 -8.35 1.36 6.48
C ARG A 81 -7.52 1.25 7.75
N GLU A 82 -7.84 0.31 8.64
CA GLU A 82 -7.04 0.08 9.85
C GLU A 82 -5.61 -0.37 9.53
N ILE A 83 -5.43 -1.23 8.52
CA ILE A 83 -4.09 -1.63 8.05
C ILE A 83 -3.33 -0.40 7.55
N ILE A 84 -3.94 0.42 6.68
CA ILE A 84 -3.35 1.65 6.15
C ILE A 84 -2.95 2.61 7.28
N ASN A 85 -3.84 2.85 8.24
CA ASN A 85 -3.63 3.80 9.33
C ASN A 85 -2.52 3.39 10.30
N LYS A 86 -2.09 2.12 10.29
CA LYS A 86 -0.97 1.61 11.10
C LYS A 86 0.38 1.76 10.38
N ASP A 87 0.39 2.05 9.09
CA ASP A 87 1.61 2.24 8.32
C ASP A 87 2.37 3.49 8.80
N ILE A 88 3.70 3.46 8.75
CA ILE A 88 4.49 4.63 9.12
C ILE A 88 4.28 5.80 8.15
N TYR A 89 3.99 5.55 6.87
CA TYR A 89 3.64 6.61 5.94
C TYR A 89 2.31 7.29 6.31
N ALA A 90 1.36 6.56 6.90
CA ALA A 90 0.15 7.16 7.45
C ALA A 90 0.44 7.95 8.74
N THR A 91 1.06 7.29 9.73
CA THR A 91 1.25 7.87 11.08
C THR A 91 2.25 9.01 11.13
N SER A 92 3.24 9.05 10.23
CA SER A 92 4.17 10.17 10.11
C SER A 92 3.63 11.33 9.27
N GLY A 93 2.50 11.13 8.56
CA GLY A 93 1.88 12.16 7.73
C GLY A 93 2.44 12.26 6.31
N VAL A 94 3.06 11.21 5.77
CA VAL A 94 3.44 11.15 4.35
C VAL A 94 2.20 11.02 3.48
N TRP A 95 1.31 10.07 3.78
CA TRP A 95 0.08 9.90 3.01
C TRP A 95 -0.99 10.91 3.38
N ASP A 96 -1.72 11.35 2.37
CA ASP A 96 -2.91 12.16 2.49
C ASP A 96 -4.13 11.26 2.73
N LEU A 97 -4.36 10.93 4.00
CA LEU A 97 -5.45 10.04 4.42
C LEU A 97 -6.85 10.55 4.07
N GLU A 98 -7.02 11.87 3.88
CA GLU A 98 -8.30 12.46 3.48
C GLU A 98 -8.65 12.15 2.02
N ASN A 99 -7.63 11.94 1.18
CA ASN A 99 -7.77 11.69 -0.25
C ASN A 99 -7.49 10.24 -0.66
N VAL A 100 -7.36 9.33 0.30
CA VAL A 100 -7.21 7.89 0.06
C VAL A 100 -8.44 7.33 -0.63
N LYS A 101 -8.23 6.52 -1.68
CA LYS A 101 -9.28 5.79 -2.39
C LYS A 101 -9.10 4.30 -2.21
N ILE A 102 -10.17 3.61 -1.82
CA ILE A 102 -10.18 2.15 -1.59
C ILE A 102 -11.33 1.55 -2.38
N TYR A 103 -11.03 0.59 -3.25
CA TYR A 103 -12.01 -0.05 -4.13
C TYR A 103 -11.98 -1.57 -3.96
N PRO A 104 -13.13 -2.26 -3.88
CA PRO A 104 -13.16 -3.71 -4.09
C PRO A 104 -12.53 -4.07 -5.43
N TYR A 105 -11.64 -5.06 -5.43
CA TYR A 105 -10.81 -5.37 -6.59
C TYR A 105 -10.73 -6.88 -6.80
N VAL A 106 -10.89 -7.30 -8.05
CA VAL A 106 -10.70 -8.70 -8.48
C VAL A 106 -9.64 -8.69 -9.58
N PRO A 107 -8.39 -9.11 -9.29
CA PRO A 107 -7.35 -9.14 -10.30
C PRO A 107 -7.63 -10.27 -11.29
N ALA A 108 -7.58 -9.95 -12.59
CA ALA A 108 -7.62 -10.96 -13.64
C ALA A 108 -6.25 -11.65 -13.82
N VAL A 109 -5.16 -10.88 -13.66
CA VAL A 109 -3.79 -11.32 -13.92
C VAL A 109 -2.83 -10.63 -12.93
N ARG A 110 -1.84 -11.37 -12.44
CA ARG A 110 -0.71 -10.85 -11.63
C ARG A 110 0.67 -11.25 -12.17
N GLN A 111 0.69 -12.04 -13.23
CA GLN A 111 1.88 -12.61 -13.83
C GLN A 111 2.00 -12.14 -15.29
N PRO A 112 3.18 -12.30 -15.92
CA PRO A 112 3.27 -12.17 -17.36
C PRO A 112 2.25 -13.11 -18.03
N ILE A 113 1.55 -12.60 -19.04
CA ILE A 113 0.76 -13.41 -19.97
C ILE A 113 1.70 -14.00 -21.01
#